data_AF-A0A9P6RLS1-F1
#
_entry.id   AF-A0A9P6RLS1-F1
#
_cell.length_a   1.000
_cell.length_b   1.000
_cell.length_c   1.000
_cell.angle_alpha   90.00
_cell.angle_beta   90.00
_cell.angle_gamma   90.00
#
_symmetry.space_group_name_H-M   'P 1'
#
loop_
_entity.id
_entity.type
_entity.pdbx_description
1 polymer ?
#
loop_
_entity_poly.entity_id
_entity_poly.type
_entity_poly.pdbx_seq_one_letter_code
_entity_poly.pdbx_strand_id
1 'polypeptide(L)'
;MYGLWDEDPLVHDQNKFVSKQDRCIVVLNICQLQVHPFELQDVTQPGRRKILVFFLVDPEEDPVVSTTFMSPQQVGGCPLTEVVQKTEPRLPIEIGQMIAKLLHRSRLTRLDEAKRHREEMIKEQKFFVKTRSLLDSQSLRALCLFLFL
;
A
#
# COMPACT_ATOMS: atom_id res chain seq x y z
N MET A 1 2.44 -24.16 24.90
CA MET A 1 2.89 -24.17 23.50
C MET A 1 4.26 -24.83 23.47
N TYR A 2 4.41 -25.97 22.79
CA TYR A 2 5.72 -26.63 22.63
C TYR A 2 6.33 -26.18 21.30
N GLY A 3 7.65 -25.90 21.26
CA GLY A 3 8.38 -25.56 20.05
C GLY A 3 8.60 -24.07 19.76
N LEU A 4 8.38 -23.18 20.74
CA LEU A 4 8.74 -21.77 20.67
C LEU A 4 9.78 -21.48 21.74
N TRP A 5 10.98 -21.06 21.33
CA TRP A 5 12.03 -20.62 22.24
C TRP A 5 12.02 -19.09 22.37
N ASP A 6 12.55 -18.58 23.47
CA ASP A 6 12.69 -17.13 23.64
C ASP A 6 13.66 -16.58 22.57
N GLU A 7 13.32 -15.43 21.99
CA GLU A 7 14.02 -14.79 20.85
C GLU A 7 13.96 -15.53 19.48
N ASP A 8 13.24 -16.66 19.36
CA ASP A 8 13.03 -17.29 18.05
C ASP A 8 12.04 -16.50 17.18
N PRO A 9 12.17 -16.54 15.83
CA PRO A 9 11.19 -15.96 14.93
C PRO A 9 9.81 -16.56 15.21
N LEU A 10 8.85 -15.71 15.59
CA LEU A 10 7.43 -16.10 15.73
C LEU A 10 6.74 -16.37 14.37
N VAL A 11 7.54 -16.50 13.31
CA VAL A 11 7.09 -16.79 11.95
C VAL A 11 7.16 -18.30 11.77
N HIS A 12 6.00 -18.93 11.80
CA HIS A 12 5.90 -20.35 11.51
C HIS A 12 5.73 -20.54 10.00
N ASP A 13 6.63 -21.30 9.35
CA ASP A 13 6.55 -21.67 7.92
C ASP A 13 5.42 -22.69 7.70
N GLN A 14 4.18 -22.24 7.86
CA GLN A 14 2.98 -23.00 7.54
C GLN A 14 2.44 -22.55 6.19
N ASN A 15 2.02 -23.53 5.39
CA ASN A 15 1.21 -23.34 4.19
C ASN A 15 1.93 -22.64 3.02
N LYS A 16 2.72 -23.43 2.28
CA LYS A 16 3.30 -23.02 0.99
C LYS A 16 2.31 -23.25 -0.14
N PHE A 17 2.13 -22.24 -0.98
CA PHE A 17 1.25 -22.32 -2.14
C PHE A 17 1.97 -21.86 -3.40
N VAL A 18 1.71 -22.57 -4.51
CA VAL A 18 2.17 -22.15 -5.84
C VAL A 18 1.23 -21.07 -6.38
N SER A 19 1.81 -19.96 -6.83
CA SER A 19 1.13 -18.86 -7.55
C SER A 19 0.72 -19.27 -8.96
N LYS A 20 -0.35 -20.08 -9.08
CA LYS A 20 -0.93 -20.44 -10.39
C LYS A 20 -1.81 -19.32 -10.91
N GLN A 21 -1.83 -19.10 -12.23
CA GLN A 21 -2.77 -18.21 -12.89
C GLN A 21 -4.23 -18.58 -12.54
N ASP A 22 -5.11 -17.58 -12.51
CA ASP A 22 -6.54 -17.67 -12.20
C ASP A 22 -6.83 -18.24 -10.80
N ARG A 23 -5.86 -18.13 -9.89
CA ARG A 23 -6.01 -18.50 -8.48
C ARG A 23 -6.20 -17.25 -7.63
N CYS A 24 -7.21 -17.32 -6.75
CA CYS A 24 -7.39 -16.37 -5.66
C CYS A 24 -6.85 -16.98 -4.36
N ILE A 25 -6.01 -16.24 -3.64
CA ILE A 25 -5.53 -16.60 -2.30
C ILE A 25 -6.06 -15.54 -1.33
N VAL A 26 -6.77 -15.98 -0.30
CA VAL A 26 -7.27 -15.12 0.78
C VAL A 26 -6.44 -15.35 2.03
N VAL A 27 -5.89 -14.29 2.61
CA VAL A 27 -5.08 -14.35 3.83
C VAL A 27 -5.45 -13.20 4.75
N LEU A 28 -5.39 -13.43 6.05
CA LEU A 28 -5.64 -12.37 7.03
C LEU A 28 -4.48 -11.37 7.00
N ASN A 29 -4.75 -10.07 7.16
CA ASN A 29 -3.73 -9.03 7.18
C ASN A 29 -2.74 -9.17 8.36
N ILE A 30 -3.11 -9.92 9.41
CA ILE A 30 -2.22 -10.27 10.53
C ILE A 30 -1.16 -11.30 10.13
N CYS A 31 -1.40 -12.08 9.07
CA CYS A 31 -0.48 -13.10 8.61
C CYS A 31 0.65 -12.45 7.82
N GLN A 32 1.89 -12.78 8.17
CA GLN A 32 3.03 -12.42 7.35
C GLN A 32 3.10 -13.31 6.12
N LEU A 33 3.43 -12.71 4.98
CA LEU A 33 3.53 -13.41 3.70
C LEU A 33 4.92 -13.22 3.13
N GLN A 34 5.54 -14.32 2.74
CA GLN A 34 6.80 -14.31 2.03
C GLN A 34 6.61 -14.77 0.60
N VAL A 35 6.99 -13.91 -0.34
CA VAL A 35 7.10 -14.28 -1.74
C VAL A 35 8.51 -14.82 -1.99
N HIS A 36 8.61 -16.10 -2.36
CA HIS A 36 9.89 -16.69 -2.76
C HIS A 36 10.36 -16.12 -4.11
N PRO A 37 11.68 -15.99 -4.32
CA PRO A 37 12.23 -15.71 -5.64
C PRO A 37 11.75 -16.74 -6.66
N PHE A 38 11.54 -16.31 -7.90
CA PHE A 38 11.16 -17.20 -8.99
C PHE A 38 11.82 -16.71 -10.28
N GLU A 39 12.04 -17.64 -11.19
CA GLU A 39 12.62 -17.39 -12.51
C GLU A 39 11.81 -18.16 -13.56
N LEU A 40 12.00 -17.77 -14.83
CA LEU A 40 11.42 -18.56 -15.92
C LEU A 40 12.19 -19.85 -16.07
N GLN A 41 11.44 -20.93 -16.33
CA GLN A 41 12.06 -22.20 -16.68
C GLN A 41 12.86 -22.09 -17.99
N ASP A 42 12.40 -21.27 -18.94
CA ASP A 42 13.13 -20.89 -20.15
C ASP A 42 13.37 -19.37 -20.12
N VAL A 43 14.61 -18.98 -19.86
CA VAL A 43 15.04 -17.58 -19.76
C VAL A 43 15.01 -16.84 -21.10
N THR A 44 14.90 -17.55 -22.23
CA THR A 44 14.82 -16.94 -23.56
C THR A 44 13.42 -16.42 -23.88
N GLN A 45 12.41 -16.86 -23.12
CA GLN A 45 11.02 -16.47 -23.30
C GLN A 45 10.67 -15.21 -22.50
N PRO A 46 9.71 -14.40 -22.97
CA PRO A 46 9.21 -13.27 -22.19
C PRO A 46 8.38 -13.76 -20.99
N GLY A 47 8.82 -13.41 -19.78
CA GLY A 47 8.15 -13.78 -18.52
C GLY A 47 7.62 -12.59 -17.74
N ARG A 48 6.37 -12.68 -17.28
CA ARG A 48 5.80 -11.72 -16.32
C ARG A 48 4.88 -12.43 -15.34
N ARG A 49 4.94 -12.02 -14.07
CA ARG A 49 3.97 -12.43 -13.05
C ARG A 49 3.10 -11.23 -12.68
N LYS A 50 1.80 -11.31 -12.98
CA LYS A 50 0.84 -10.26 -12.61
C LYS A 50 0.05 -10.70 -11.39
N ILE A 51 -0.12 -9.77 -10.46
CA ILE A 51 -0.88 -9.99 -9.24
C ILE A 51 -1.77 -8.78 -9.05
N LEU A 52 -3.06 -9.02 -8.84
CA LEU A 52 -4.01 -8.04 -8.38
C LEU A 52 -4.27 -8.29 -6.89
N VAL A 53 -4.15 -7.25 -6.08
CA VAL A 53 -4.27 -7.35 -4.62
C VAL A 53 -5.43 -6.48 -4.15
N PHE A 54 -6.32 -7.03 -3.34
CA PHE A 54 -7.36 -6.27 -2.64
C PHE A 54 -7.12 -6.33 -1.14
N PHE A 55 -7.32 -5.20 -0.48
CA PHE A 55 -7.41 -5.11 0.97
C PHE A 55 -8.88 -4.91 1.31
N LEU A 56 -9.47 -5.89 2.00
CA LEU A 56 -10.84 -5.82 2.47
C LEU A 56 -10.86 -5.16 3.85
N VAL A 57 -11.84 -4.29 4.06
CA VAL A 57 -12.11 -3.62 5.33
C VAL A 57 -13.50 -4.03 5.80
N ASP A 58 -13.68 -4.14 7.10
CA ASP A 58 -14.96 -4.44 7.74
C ASP A 58 -15.94 -3.27 7.51
N PRO A 59 -17.10 -3.48 6.86
CA PRO A 59 -18.05 -2.42 6.56
C PRO A 59 -18.81 -1.90 7.79
N GLU A 60 -18.79 -2.62 8.91
CA GLU A 60 -19.44 -2.21 10.17
C GLU A 60 -18.58 -1.24 10.99
N GLU A 61 -17.31 -1.06 10.62
CA GLU A 61 -16.38 -0.11 11.25
C GLU A 61 -16.45 1.27 10.58
N ASP A 62 -15.71 2.25 11.14
CA ASP A 62 -15.63 3.60 10.57
C ASP A 62 -15.28 3.55 9.07
N PRO A 63 -16.11 4.15 8.19
CA PRO A 63 -15.92 4.06 6.76
C PRO A 63 -14.55 4.58 6.32
N VAL A 64 -13.83 3.78 5.53
CA VAL A 64 -12.60 4.24 4.88
C VAL A 64 -12.94 5.39 3.95
N VAL A 65 -12.28 6.53 4.16
CA VAL A 65 -12.46 7.71 3.31
C VAL A 65 -12.13 7.37 1.87
N SER A 66 -13.12 7.52 0.99
CA SER A 66 -12.95 7.29 -0.45
C SER A 66 -11.86 8.21 -1.01
N THR A 67 -11.10 7.69 -1.98
CA THR A 67 -10.12 8.48 -2.74
C THR A 67 -10.75 9.68 -3.45
N THR A 68 -12.07 9.67 -3.68
CA THR A 68 -12.82 10.84 -4.18
C THR A 68 -12.70 12.06 -3.26
N PHE A 69 -12.55 11.87 -1.95
CA PHE A 69 -12.42 12.95 -0.97
C PHE A 69 -10.96 13.23 -0.61
N MET A 70 -10.02 12.46 -1.14
CA MET A 70 -8.60 12.68 -0.90
C MET A 70 -8.06 13.76 -1.82
N SER A 71 -7.41 14.75 -1.23
CA SER A 71 -6.66 15.75 -2.00
C SER A 71 -5.50 15.09 -2.76
N PRO A 72 -5.01 15.70 -3.84
CA PRO A 72 -3.79 15.24 -4.52
C PRO A 72 -2.66 15.05 -3.50
N GLN A 73 -1.94 13.93 -3.61
CA GLN A 73 -0.81 13.62 -2.71
C GLN A 73 0.54 13.89 -3.38
N GLN A 74 0.60 13.88 -4.72
CA GLN A 74 1.84 14.03 -5.49
C GLN A 74 1.88 15.33 -6.30
N VAL A 75 3.05 15.96 -6.33
CA VAL A 75 3.30 17.26 -7.00
C VAL A 75 2.90 17.26 -8.47
N GLY A 76 3.21 16.20 -9.23
CA GLY A 76 2.94 16.12 -10.67
C GLY A 76 1.54 15.60 -11.02
N GLY A 77 0.74 15.19 -10.04
CA GLY A 77 -0.55 14.54 -10.27
C GLY A 77 -1.72 15.51 -10.45
N CYS A 78 -1.54 16.79 -10.20
CA CYS A 78 -2.62 17.77 -10.25
C CYS A 78 -2.12 19.15 -10.69
N PRO A 79 -2.73 19.77 -11.72
CA PRO A 79 -2.41 21.14 -12.12
C PRO A 79 -3.01 22.12 -11.11
N LEU A 80 -2.35 22.29 -9.97
CA LEU A 80 -2.88 23.04 -8.82
C LEU A 80 -3.28 24.47 -9.17
N THR A 81 -2.52 25.15 -10.03
CA THR A 81 -2.87 26.52 -10.47
C THR A 81 -4.23 26.54 -11.16
N GLU A 82 -4.49 25.58 -12.05
CA GLU A 82 -5.78 25.46 -12.75
C GLU A 82 -6.89 25.09 -11.77
N VAL A 83 -6.63 24.20 -10.81
CA VAL A 83 -7.60 23.83 -9.78
C VAL A 83 -7.96 25.02 -8.90
N VAL A 84 -6.97 25.82 -8.47
CA VAL A 84 -7.19 27.02 -7.67
C VAL A 84 -8.00 28.05 -8.46
N GLN A 85 -7.64 28.30 -9.73
CA GLN A 85 -8.36 29.26 -10.57
C GLN A 85 -9.79 28.80 -10.89
N LYS A 86 -10.00 27.49 -11.08
CA LYS A 86 -11.34 26.93 -11.29
C LYS A 86 -12.20 27.01 -10.03
N THR A 87 -11.60 26.82 -8.87
CA THR A 87 -12.29 26.88 -7.57
C THR A 87 -12.63 28.32 -7.21
N GLU A 88 -11.70 29.25 -7.46
CA GLU A 88 -11.85 30.68 -7.18
C GLU A 88 -11.53 31.54 -8.41
N PRO A 89 -12.47 31.68 -9.37
CA PRO A 89 -12.23 32.39 -10.63
C PRO A 89 -11.96 33.89 -10.46
N ARG A 90 -12.39 34.47 -9.34
CA ARG A 90 -12.22 35.89 -9.01
C ARG A 90 -10.80 36.23 -8.55
N LEU A 91 -10.00 35.21 -8.22
CA LEU A 91 -8.65 35.39 -7.74
C LEU A 91 -7.72 35.79 -8.91
N PRO A 92 -6.87 36.82 -8.77
CA PRO A 92 -5.82 37.09 -9.75
C PRO A 92 -4.90 35.87 -9.91
N ILE A 93 -4.50 35.59 -11.15
CA ILE A 93 -3.74 34.40 -11.51
C ILE A 93 -2.41 34.30 -10.75
N GLU A 94 -1.78 35.44 -10.45
CA GLU A 94 -0.54 35.53 -9.70
C GLU A 94 -0.70 35.01 -8.27
N ILE A 95 -1.85 35.29 -7.64
CA ILE A 95 -2.15 34.79 -6.29
C ILE A 95 -2.47 33.30 -6.35
N GLY A 96 -3.20 32.84 -7.37
CA GLY A 96 -3.45 31.42 -7.60
C GLY A 96 -2.16 30.61 -7.77
N GLN A 97 -1.19 31.15 -8.53
CA GLN A 97 0.15 30.56 -8.68
C GLN A 97 0.92 30.53 -7.37
N MET A 98 0.83 31.59 -6.56
CA MET A 98 1.48 31.64 -5.25
C MET A 98 0.92 30.56 -4.30
N ILE A 99 -0.40 30.40 -4.26
CA ILE A 99 -1.09 29.36 -3.49
C ILE A 99 -0.64 27.97 -3.96
N ALA A 100 -0.67 27.71 -5.27
CA ALA A 100 -0.21 26.44 -5.84
C ALA A 100 1.24 26.13 -5.43
N LYS A 101 2.14 27.12 -5.49
CA LYS A 101 3.54 26.99 -5.09
C LYS A 101 3.71 26.67 -3.60
N LEU A 102 2.88 27.26 -2.73
CA LEU A 102 2.89 26.97 -1.29
C LEU A 102 2.42 25.55 -1.00
N LEU A 103 1.37 25.08 -1.68
CA LEU A 103 0.84 23.72 -1.55
C LEU A 103 1.87 22.67 -2.00
N HIS A 104 2.55 22.89 -3.13
CA HIS A 104 3.64 22.03 -3.60
C HIS A 104 4.81 21.92 -2.62
N ARG A 105 5.10 22.97 -1.85
CA ARG A 105 6.19 22.97 -0.87
C ARG A 105 5.85 22.28 0.45
N SER A 106 4.59 22.32 0.86
CA SER A 106 4.20 22.00 2.24
C SER A 106 3.42 20.71 2.41
N ARG A 107 2.69 20.24 1.38
CA ARG A 107 1.73 19.14 1.54
C ARG A 107 1.80 18.06 0.45
N LEU A 108 2.62 18.25 -0.58
CA LEU A 108 2.70 17.29 -1.68
C LEU A 108 4.06 16.61 -1.74
N THR A 109 4.02 15.29 -1.85
CA THR A 109 5.20 14.44 -1.92
C THR A 109 5.71 14.41 -3.36
N ARG A 110 7.04 14.46 -3.53
CA ARG A 110 7.63 14.25 -4.87
C ARG A 110 7.61 12.77 -5.24
N LEU A 111 7.69 12.46 -6.53
CA LEU A 111 7.62 11.05 -6.98
C LEU A 111 8.78 10.20 -6.43
N ASP A 112 9.99 10.76 -6.38
CA ASP A 112 11.17 10.11 -5.81
C ASP A 112 11.04 9.87 -4.31
N GLU A 113 10.48 10.83 -3.59
CA GLU A 113 10.22 10.72 -2.16
C GLU A 113 9.14 9.68 -1.86
N ALA A 114 8.03 9.68 -2.62
CA ALA A 114 6.98 8.67 -2.49
C ALA A 114 7.50 7.25 -2.76
N LYS A 115 8.43 7.09 -3.71
CA LYS A 115 9.11 5.80 -3.95
C LYS A 115 9.98 5.39 -2.77
N ARG A 116 10.74 6.30 -2.18
CA ARG A 116 11.54 6.04 -0.96
C ARG A 116 10.67 5.62 0.21
N HIS A 117 9.60 6.36 0.50
CA HIS A 117 8.62 6.00 1.54
C HIS A 117 8.02 4.62 1.31
N ARG A 118 7.70 4.26 0.06
CA ARG A 118 7.22 2.92 -0.28
C ARG A 118 8.28 1.85 0.01
N GLU A 119 9.53 2.08 -0.36
CA GLU A 119 10.63 1.13 -0.11
C GLU A 119 10.89 0.93 1.39
N GLU A 120 10.85 2.01 2.16
CA GLU A 120 10.94 2.00 3.62
C GLU A 120 9.78 1.23 4.25
N MET A 121 8.54 1.53 3.86
CA MET A 121 7.34 0.81 4.32
C MET A 121 7.42 -0.69 4.00
N ILE A 122 7.86 -1.07 2.80
CA ILE A 122 8.05 -2.47 2.43
C ILE A 122 9.12 -3.12 3.31
N LYS A 123 10.20 -2.40 3.65
CA LYS A 123 11.27 -2.88 4.51
C LYS A 123 10.78 -3.09 5.95
N GLU A 124 9.98 -2.17 6.49
CA GLU A 124 9.38 -2.29 7.81
C GLU A 124 8.43 -3.49 7.90
N GLN A 125 7.64 -3.71 6.85
CA GLN A 125 6.71 -4.84 6.76
C GLN A 125 7.38 -6.22 6.64
N LYS A 126 8.72 -6.30 6.50
CA LYS A 126 9.45 -7.58 6.45
C LYS A 126 9.52 -8.30 7.80
N PHE A 127 9.38 -7.58 8.92
CA PHE A 127 9.57 -8.15 10.26
C PHE A 127 8.27 -8.10 11.07
N PHE A 128 8.00 -9.16 11.84
CA PHE A 128 6.82 -9.19 12.71
C PHE A 128 7.08 -8.29 13.90
N VAL A 129 6.44 -7.13 13.95
CA VAL A 129 6.54 -6.23 15.11
C VAL A 129 5.59 -6.74 16.19
N LYS A 130 6.17 -7.26 17.28
CA LYS A 130 5.48 -7.81 18.48
C LYS A 130 4.54 -6.78 19.16
N THR A 131 4.65 -5.50 18.80
CA THR A 131 3.96 -4.36 19.39
C THR A 131 2.75 -3.89 18.58
N ARG A 132 1.98 -4.79 17.97
CA ARG A 132 0.57 -4.50 17.67
C ARG A 132 -0.23 -5.25 18.72
N SER A 133 -0.75 -4.52 19.70
CA SER A 133 -1.57 -5.11 20.77
C SER A 133 -2.60 -6.03 20.11
N LEU A 134 -2.70 -7.27 20.59
CA LEU A 134 -3.67 -8.27 20.14
C LEU A 134 -5.15 -7.84 20.37
N LEU A 135 -5.36 -6.60 20.81
CA LEU A 135 -6.61 -5.93 21.13
C LEU A 135 -6.87 -4.70 20.26
N ASP A 136 -6.02 -4.39 19.28
CA ASP A 136 -6.40 -3.41 18.25
C ASP A 136 -7.33 -4.12 17.25
N SER A 137 -8.60 -4.18 17.64
CA SER A 137 -9.70 -4.88 16.96
C SER A 137 -9.80 -4.58 15.45
N GLN A 138 -9.21 -3.48 14.99
CA GLN A 138 -9.12 -3.08 13.58
C GLN A 138 -8.14 -3.91 12.74
N SER A 139 -7.02 -4.43 13.30
CA SER A 139 -6.03 -5.20 12.52
C SER A 139 -6.42 -6.66 12.30
N LEU A 140 -7.30 -7.23 13.13
CA LEU A 140 -7.69 -8.65 13.09
C LEU A 140 -8.67 -9.00 11.95
N ARG A 141 -9.24 -8.01 11.25
CA ARG A 141 -10.43 -8.22 10.41
C ARG A 141 -10.27 -7.85 8.94
N ALA A 142 -9.10 -7.35 8.56
CA ALA A 142 -8.82 -7.02 7.18
C ALA A 142 -8.23 -8.26 6.46
N LEU A 143 -8.80 -8.61 5.30
CA LEU A 143 -8.37 -9.73 4.47
C LEU A 143 -7.60 -9.19 3.26
N CYS A 144 -6.47 -9.81 2.95
CA CYS A 144 -5.74 -9.58 1.73
C CYS A 144 -6.10 -10.67 0.71
N LEU A 145 -6.54 -10.25 -0.46
CA LEU A 145 -6.89 -11.12 -1.58
C LEU A 145 -5.86 -10.96 -2.68
N PHE A 146 -5.13 -12.03 -3.02
CA PHE A 146 -4.21 -12.09 -4.14
C PHE A 146 -4.84 -12.85 -5.30
N LEU A 147 -5.09 -12.17 -6.41
CA LEU A 147 -5.51 -12.77 -7.66
C LEU A 147 -4.32 -12.80 -8.63
N PHE A 148 -3.91 -14.00 -9.05
CA PHE A 148 -2.84 -14.19 -10.02
C PHE A 148 -3.42 -14.15 -11.44
N LEU A 149 -2.97 -13.18 -12.25
CA LEU A 149 -3.45 -12.91 -13.61
C LEU A 149 -2.48 -13.40 -14.68
#